data_AF-A0A970B5M5-F1
#
_entry.id   AF-A0A970B5M5-F1
#
_cell.length_a   1.000
_cell.length_b   1.000
_cell.length_c   1.000
_cell.angle_alpha   90.00
_cell.angle_beta   90.00
_cell.angle_gamma   90.00
#
_symmetry.space_group_name_H-M   'P 1'
#
loop_
_entity.id
_entity.type
_entity.pdbx_description
1 polymer ?
#
loop_
_entity_poly.entity_id
_entity_poly.type
_entity_poly.pdbx_seq_one_letter_code
_entity_poly.pdbx_strand_id
1 'polypeptide(L)'
;MQKAALLVAAAMAGLIAVAQAAPVDQAPQRATAGPGDQTFKTTTLSSEPYEPSTELPKTDPVPNCQIKIGAQWSEMPAQTLYDCADLLDEKSPAAPKPMSTAYWNSIYLSADAKNIYRADPKSSEWTVLKARGGH
;
A
#
# COMPACT_ATOMS: atom_id res chain seq x y z
N MET A 1 31.87 33.76 -35.21
CA MET A 1 32.42 32.40 -35.33
C MET A 1 31.31 31.52 -35.89
N GLN A 2 31.49 30.93 -37.06
CA GLN A 2 30.43 30.24 -37.82
C GLN A 2 30.85 28.78 -38.06
N LYS A 3 30.06 27.82 -37.56
CA LYS A 3 29.97 26.41 -37.96
C LYS A 3 28.53 25.98 -37.62
N ALA A 4 27.58 25.84 -38.56
CA ALA A 4 27.31 24.70 -39.45
C ALA A 4 27.29 23.36 -38.67
N ALA A 5 26.28 22.48 -38.69
CA ALA A 5 25.10 22.31 -39.54
C ALA A 5 24.02 21.43 -38.83
N LEU A 6 22.81 21.45 -39.38
CA LEU A 6 21.64 20.61 -39.07
C LEU A 6 21.87 19.10 -39.32
N LEU A 7 21.11 18.22 -38.63
CA LEU A 7 20.04 17.42 -39.25
C LEU A 7 19.29 16.53 -38.25
N VAL A 8 17.98 16.46 -38.47
CA VAL A 8 16.92 15.72 -37.77
C VAL A 8 16.75 14.33 -38.40
N ALA A 9 16.38 13.31 -37.63
CA ALA A 9 15.63 12.16 -38.15
C ALA A 9 14.75 11.52 -37.06
N ALA A 10 13.45 11.53 -37.33
CA ALA A 10 12.40 10.86 -36.58
C ALA A 10 12.25 9.40 -37.03
N ALA A 11 11.70 8.55 -36.16
CA ALA A 11 11.06 7.30 -36.58
C ALA A 11 9.75 7.12 -35.79
N MET A 12 8.64 7.19 -36.53
CA MET A 12 7.28 6.99 -36.07
C MET A 12 6.84 5.53 -36.17
N ALA A 13 5.81 5.23 -35.38
CA ALA A 13 4.71 4.30 -35.65
C ALA A 13 4.93 2.79 -35.48
N GLY A 14 4.04 2.21 -34.67
CA GLY A 14 3.83 0.76 -34.62
C GLY A 14 2.86 0.29 -33.54
N LEU A 15 1.72 0.98 -33.32
CA LEU A 15 0.61 0.41 -32.55
C LEU A 15 -0.38 -0.25 -33.51
N ILE A 16 -0.45 -1.59 -33.49
CA ILE A 16 -1.60 -2.32 -34.04
C ILE A 16 -2.24 -3.07 -32.88
N ALA A 17 -3.38 -2.54 -32.43
CA ALA A 17 -4.33 -3.23 -31.59
C ALA A 17 -5.37 -3.92 -32.48
N VAL A 18 -5.62 -5.20 -32.26
CA VAL A 18 -6.92 -5.83 -32.52
C VAL A 18 -7.15 -6.90 -31.46
N ALA A 19 -7.94 -6.53 -30.46
CA ALA A 19 -8.51 -7.45 -29.49
C ALA A 19 -9.53 -8.35 -30.20
N GLN A 20 -9.39 -9.66 -30.06
CA GLN A 20 -10.41 -10.62 -30.46
C GLN A 20 -11.18 -11.03 -29.20
N ALA A 21 -12.39 -10.52 -29.03
CA ALA A 21 -13.33 -10.97 -28.02
C ALA A 21 -13.94 -12.29 -28.50
N ALA A 22 -13.66 -13.39 -27.80
CA ALA A 22 -14.35 -14.66 -27.98
C ALA A 22 -15.69 -14.65 -27.22
N PRO A 23 -16.74 -15.31 -27.74
CA PRO A 23 -18.10 -15.26 -27.19
C PRO A 23 -18.23 -15.95 -25.83
N VAL A 24 -19.11 -15.40 -25.00
CA VAL A 24 -19.51 -15.91 -23.69
C VAL A 24 -20.35 -17.17 -23.90
N ASP A 25 -19.74 -18.34 -23.75
CA ASP A 25 -20.46 -19.62 -23.79
C ASP A 25 -20.83 -20.08 -22.37
N GLN A 26 -22.14 -20.00 -22.11
CA GLN A 26 -22.95 -20.81 -21.19
C GLN A 26 -22.67 -20.74 -19.68
N ALA A 27 -23.63 -20.12 -18.98
CA ALA A 27 -23.80 -20.28 -17.54
C ALA A 27 -24.04 -21.77 -17.16
N PRO A 28 -23.48 -22.27 -16.05
CA PRO A 28 -23.67 -23.65 -15.63
C PRO A 28 -25.15 -23.92 -15.30
N GLN A 29 -25.72 -24.95 -15.91
CA GLN A 29 -27.06 -25.44 -15.56
C GLN A 29 -27.07 -25.93 -14.10
N ARG A 30 -28.00 -25.40 -13.31
CA ARG A 30 -28.18 -25.77 -11.89
C ARG A 30 -28.78 -27.18 -11.82
N ALA A 31 -28.02 -28.13 -11.26
CA ALA A 31 -28.53 -29.48 -11.03
C ALA A 31 -29.74 -29.47 -10.09
N THR A 32 -30.80 -30.20 -10.46
CA THR A 32 -31.97 -30.42 -9.61
C THR A 32 -31.62 -31.44 -8.53
N ALA A 33 -31.70 -31.03 -7.25
CA ALA A 33 -31.50 -31.94 -6.13
C ALA A 33 -32.70 -32.90 -6.00
N GLY A 34 -32.45 -34.20 -6.12
CA GLY A 34 -33.41 -35.23 -5.73
C GLY A 34 -33.58 -35.28 -4.20
N PRO A 35 -34.65 -35.92 -3.68
CA PRO A 35 -34.92 -35.97 -2.26
C PRO A 35 -33.87 -36.85 -1.57
N GLY A 36 -32.89 -36.23 -0.92
CA GLY A 36 -31.92 -36.92 -0.09
C GLY A 36 -32.49 -37.16 1.31
N ASP A 37 -32.55 -38.43 1.72
CA ASP A 37 -32.75 -38.83 3.12
C ASP A 37 -31.65 -38.22 4.00
N GLN A 38 -31.95 -37.08 4.62
CA GLN A 38 -31.08 -36.42 5.59
C GLN A 38 -31.13 -37.19 6.92
N THR A 39 -30.31 -38.22 7.05
CA THR A 39 -30.06 -38.87 8.34
C THR A 39 -29.13 -37.96 9.17
N PHE A 40 -29.74 -37.08 9.97
CA PHE A 40 -28.99 -36.30 10.95
C PHE A 40 -28.51 -37.22 12.07
N LYS A 41 -27.20 -37.46 12.14
CA LYS A 41 -26.58 -38.01 13.34
C LYS A 41 -26.55 -36.93 14.41
N THR A 42 -27.34 -37.09 15.47
CA THR A 42 -27.30 -36.25 16.66
C THR A 42 -26.01 -36.54 17.43
N THR A 43 -24.97 -35.75 17.19
CA THR A 43 -23.79 -35.74 18.05
C THR A 43 -24.18 -35.02 19.34
N THR A 44 -24.18 -35.74 20.47
CA THR A 44 -24.38 -35.20 21.81
C THR A 44 -23.31 -34.14 22.10
N LEU A 45 -23.76 -32.91 22.32
CA LEU A 45 -22.93 -31.78 22.71
C LEU A 45 -22.34 -32.06 24.10
N SER A 46 -21.01 -32.09 24.22
CA SER A 46 -20.30 -32.23 25.50
C SER A 46 -20.63 -31.06 26.43
N SER A 47 -20.99 -31.35 27.68
CA SER A 47 -21.45 -30.39 28.70
C SER A 47 -20.31 -29.67 29.43
N GLU A 48 -19.19 -29.39 28.75
CA GLU A 48 -18.12 -28.61 29.37
C GLU A 48 -18.62 -27.18 29.65
N PRO A 49 -18.44 -26.66 30.89
CA PRO A 49 -18.78 -25.28 31.20
C PRO A 49 -17.95 -24.37 30.31
N TYR A 50 -18.58 -23.68 29.37
CA TYR A 50 -17.93 -22.62 28.60
C TYR A 50 -17.64 -21.46 29.56
N GLU A 51 -16.39 -21.32 29.97
CA GLU A 51 -15.91 -20.12 30.64
C GLU A 51 -15.62 -19.05 29.58
N PRO A 52 -16.39 -17.94 29.52
CA PRO A 52 -16.12 -16.88 28.57
C PRO A 52 -14.78 -16.25 28.93
N SER A 53 -13.80 -16.31 28.01
CA SER A 53 -12.53 -15.63 28.20
C SER A 53 -12.78 -14.11 28.22
N THR A 54 -12.52 -13.47 29.35
CA THR A 54 -12.63 -12.01 29.57
C THR A 54 -11.37 -11.25 29.18
N GLU A 55 -10.32 -11.94 28.74
CA GLU A 55 -9.12 -11.28 28.23
C GLU A 55 -9.39 -10.75 26.82
N LEU A 56 -9.44 -9.41 26.72
CA LEU A 56 -9.35 -8.74 25.43
C LEU A 56 -8.09 -9.26 24.71
N PRO A 57 -8.17 -9.62 23.41
CA PRO A 57 -7.00 -10.07 22.69
C PRO A 57 -5.89 -9.03 22.83
N LYS A 58 -4.71 -9.46 23.28
CA LYS A 58 -3.50 -8.62 23.25
C LYS A 58 -3.30 -8.18 21.81
N THR A 59 -3.73 -6.96 21.51
CA THR A 59 -3.46 -6.34 20.22
C THR A 59 -1.98 -6.04 20.20
N ASP A 60 -1.27 -6.56 19.20
CA ASP A 60 0.15 -6.28 19.03
C ASP A 60 0.39 -4.76 19.03
N PRO A 61 1.50 -4.28 19.61
CA PRO A 61 1.79 -2.85 19.64
C PRO A 61 1.88 -2.31 18.21
N VAL A 62 1.08 -1.28 17.90
CA VAL A 62 1.12 -0.59 16.60
C VAL A 62 2.52 0.00 16.40
N PRO A 63 3.18 -0.23 15.25
CA PRO A 63 4.48 0.35 14.99
C PRO A 63 4.43 1.88 15.04
N ASN A 64 5.45 2.50 15.63
CA ASN A 64 5.56 3.95 15.68
C ASN A 64 6.23 4.49 14.41
N CYS A 65 5.68 5.57 13.87
CA CYS A 65 6.32 6.46 12.91
C CYS A 65 7.13 7.50 13.70
N GLN A 66 8.44 7.53 13.48
CA GLN A 66 9.33 8.52 14.07
C GLN A 66 9.55 9.64 13.06
N ILE A 67 9.12 10.86 13.36
CA ILE A 67 9.23 12.02 12.46
C ILE A 67 10.25 13.00 12.99
N LYS A 68 11.18 13.40 12.13
CA LYS A 68 12.18 14.43 12.40
C LYS A 68 11.81 15.73 11.72
N ILE A 69 11.53 16.76 12.52
CA ILE A 69 11.35 18.13 12.05
C ILE A 69 12.49 18.98 12.62
N GLY A 70 13.34 19.50 11.73
CA GLY A 70 14.57 20.18 12.14
C GLY A 70 15.49 19.25 12.94
N ALA A 71 15.71 19.55 14.21
CA ALA A 71 16.54 18.74 15.12
C ALA A 71 15.74 17.80 16.03
N GLN A 72 14.41 17.89 16.03
CA GLN A 72 13.54 17.19 16.99
C GLN A 72 12.93 15.94 16.37
N TRP A 73 12.95 14.84 17.11
CA TRP A 73 12.22 13.61 16.78
C TRP A 73 10.93 13.54 17.59
N SER A 74 9.86 13.08 16.95
CA SER A 74 8.55 12.83 17.56
C SER A 74 8.06 11.44 17.15
N GLU A 75 7.42 10.72 18.05
CA GLU A 75 6.84 9.41 17.75
C GLU A 75 5.33 9.50 17.68
N MET A 76 4.74 8.92 16.64
CA MET A 76 3.30 8.86 16.45
C MET A 76 2.88 7.45 15.99
N PRO A 77 1.74 6.92 16.44
CA PRO A 77 1.26 5.62 15.98
C PRO A 77 0.97 5.64 14.47
N ALA A 78 1.45 4.63 13.74
CA ALA A 78 1.18 4.47 12.31
C ALA A 78 1.06 2.98 11.96
N GLN A 79 -0.11 2.53 11.53
CA GLN A 79 -0.34 1.11 11.23
C GLN A 79 0.36 0.68 9.94
N THR A 80 0.49 1.60 8.99
CA THR A 80 1.10 1.34 7.68
C THR A 80 2.20 2.34 7.33
N LEU A 81 3.01 1.99 6.33
CA LEU A 81 3.99 2.90 5.72
C LEU A 81 3.33 4.17 5.16
N TYR A 82 2.12 4.04 4.59
CA TYR A 82 1.39 5.17 4.04
C TYR A 82 0.85 6.07 5.14
N ASP A 83 0.40 5.51 6.27
CA ASP A 83 -0.01 6.31 7.43
C ASP A 83 1.17 7.16 7.94
N CYS A 84 2.37 6.58 7.99
CA CYS A 84 3.58 7.33 8.37
C CYS A 84 3.94 8.40 7.33
N ALA A 85 3.73 8.12 6.03
CA ALA A 85 3.91 9.12 4.99
C ALA A 85 2.89 10.27 5.10
N ASP A 86 1.64 9.99 5.45
CA ASP A 86 0.60 11.00 5.66
C ASP A 86 0.90 11.86 6.89
N LEU A 87 1.34 11.24 7.98
CA LEU A 87 1.81 11.98 9.16
C LEU A 87 3.03 12.85 8.83
N LEU A 88 3.96 12.36 8.00
CA LEU A 88 5.10 13.14 7.54
C LEU A 88 4.63 14.31 6.67
N ASP A 89 3.65 14.13 5.79
CA ASP A 89 3.11 15.22 4.97
C ASP A 89 2.46 16.30 5.85
N GLU A 90 1.63 15.88 6.80
CA GLU A 90 0.89 16.75 7.72
C GLU A 90 1.82 17.58 8.60
N LYS A 91 2.86 16.96 9.17
CA LYS A 91 3.79 17.64 10.10
C LYS A 91 4.87 18.43 9.38
N SER A 92 5.16 18.11 8.12
CA SER A 92 6.22 18.78 7.37
C SER A 92 5.79 20.15 6.88
N PRO A 93 6.66 21.18 6.96
CA PRO A 93 6.42 22.45 6.29
C PRO A 93 6.14 22.24 4.78
N ALA A 94 5.37 23.13 4.17
CA ALA A 94 5.04 23.05 2.74
C ALA A 94 6.29 23.02 1.83
N ALA A 95 7.36 23.73 2.24
CA ALA A 95 8.65 23.71 1.57
C ALA A 95 9.76 23.37 2.57
N PRO A 96 9.99 22.08 2.87
CA PRO A 96 10.92 21.66 3.91
C PRO A 96 12.36 21.93 3.46
N LYS A 97 13.09 22.72 4.25
CA LYS A 97 14.51 23.04 4.04
C LYS A 97 15.25 22.97 5.38
N PRO A 98 16.12 21.96 5.63
CA PRO A 98 16.35 20.76 4.81
C PRO A 98 15.09 19.87 4.71
N MET A 99 15.14 18.82 3.90
CA MET A 99 14.03 17.85 3.78
C MET A 99 13.63 17.28 5.15
N SER A 100 12.32 17.13 5.36
CA SER A 100 11.80 16.43 6.54
C SER A 100 11.99 14.93 6.37
N THR A 101 12.27 14.22 7.45
CA THR A 101 12.49 12.77 7.39
C THR A 101 11.60 12.04 8.38
N ALA A 102 11.18 10.82 8.05
CA ALA A 102 10.57 9.92 9.00
C ALA A 102 11.21 8.53 8.93
N TYR A 103 10.97 7.73 9.96
CA TYR A 103 11.41 6.34 10.05
C TYR A 103 10.25 5.48 10.55
N TRP A 104 9.98 4.40 9.83
CA TRP A 104 8.91 3.46 10.17
C TRP A 104 9.35 2.06 9.80
N ASN A 105 9.36 1.15 10.78
CA ASN A 105 9.64 -0.27 10.60
C ASN A 105 10.83 -0.57 9.67
N SER A 106 12.00 0.01 9.97
CA SER A 106 13.23 -0.14 9.18
C SER A 106 13.25 0.53 7.80
N ILE A 107 12.27 1.39 7.50
CA ILE A 107 12.20 2.17 6.27
C ILE A 107 12.34 3.66 6.59
N TYR A 108 13.27 4.33 5.93
CA TYR A 108 13.36 5.79 5.95
C TYR A 108 12.44 6.41 4.90
N LEU A 109 11.79 7.49 5.29
CA LEU A 109 11.03 8.38 4.42
C LEU A 109 11.70 9.76 4.39
N SER A 110 11.59 10.43 3.25
CA SER A 110 12.03 11.81 3.07
C SER A 110 10.97 12.60 2.31
N ALA A 111 10.72 13.85 2.70
CA ALA A 111 9.75 14.72 2.07
C ALA A 111 10.42 15.98 1.52
N ASP A 112 10.13 16.31 0.26
CA ASP A 112 10.47 17.59 -0.35
C ASP A 112 9.21 18.47 -0.51
N ALA A 113 9.22 19.45 -1.40
CA ALA A 113 8.05 20.32 -1.63
C ALA A 113 6.93 19.69 -2.48
N LYS A 114 7.17 18.51 -3.09
CA LYS A 114 6.29 17.88 -4.08
C LYS A 114 5.96 16.43 -3.76
N ASN A 115 6.91 15.68 -3.23
CA ASN A 115 6.82 14.24 -3.08
C ASN A 115 7.32 13.79 -1.71
N ILE A 116 6.85 12.60 -1.33
CA ILE A 116 7.42 11.78 -0.28
C ILE A 116 8.08 10.58 -0.94
N TYR A 117 9.32 10.31 -0.54
CA TYR A 117 10.14 9.23 -1.03
C TYR A 117 10.34 8.19 0.06
N ARG A 118 10.45 6.92 -0.32
CA ARG A 118 10.94 5.84 0.54
C ARG A 118 12.33 5.43 0.12
N ALA A 119 13.18 5.12 1.11
CA ALA A 119 14.44 4.45 0.86
C ALA A 119 14.18 2.98 0.46
N ASP A 120 14.95 2.48 -0.51
CA ASP A 120 15.01 1.04 -0.77
C ASP A 120 15.82 0.34 0.32
N PRO A 121 15.33 -0.75 0.95
CA PRO A 121 16.06 -1.44 2.01
C PRO A 121 17.29 -2.24 1.51
N LYS A 122 17.41 -2.45 0.20
CA LYS A 122 18.47 -3.26 -0.45
C LYS A 122 19.45 -2.42 -1.27
N SER A 123 19.21 -1.13 -1.44
CA SER A 123 20.07 -0.23 -2.20
C SER A 123 20.13 1.16 -1.56
N SER A 124 20.95 2.06 -2.13
CA SER A 124 21.00 3.48 -1.69
C SER A 124 20.01 4.36 -2.46
N GLU A 125 19.04 3.77 -3.16
CA GLU A 125 18.09 4.48 -4.01
C GLU A 125 16.84 4.93 -3.24
N TRP A 126 16.22 6.00 -3.74
CA TRP A 126 14.98 6.55 -3.21
C TRP A 126 13.90 6.46 -4.29
N THR A 127 12.74 5.92 -3.92
CA THR A 127 11.59 5.81 -4.83
C THR A 127 10.46 6.72 -4.35
N VAL A 128 9.78 7.39 -5.27
CA VAL A 128 8.57 8.17 -4.94
C VAL A 128 7.51 7.23 -4.37
N LEU A 129 7.06 7.53 -3.16
CA LEU A 129 5.96 6.83 -2.49
C LEU A 129 4.61 7.48 -2.81
N LYS A 130 4.51 8.81 -2.66
CA LYS A 130 3.33 9.61 -3.02
C LYS A 130 3.68 11.07 -3.29
N ALA A 131 2.77 11.78 -3.94
CA ALA A 131 2.79 13.25 -4.01
C ALA A 131 2.33 13.86 -2.67
N ARG A 132 2.80 15.06 -2.35
CA ARG A 132 2.38 15.86 -1.20
C ARG A 132 1.14 16.68 -1.51
N GLY A 133 0.27 16.88 -0.50
CA GLY A 133 -0.95 17.67 -0.64
C GLY A 133 -2.02 17.08 -1.56
N GLY A 134 -1.84 15.81 -1.98
CA GLY A 134 -2.87 15.03 -2.66
C GLY A 134 -3.74 14.34 -1.62
N HIS A 135 -4.81 15.01 -1.21
CA HIS A 135 -5.91 14.43 -0.45
C HIS A 135 -7.04 14.05 -1.41
#